data_AF-A0A353SV51-F1
#
_entry.id   AF-A0A353SV51-F1
#
_cell.length_a   1.000
_cell.length_b   1.000
_cell.length_c   1.000
_cell.angle_alpha   90.00
_cell.angle_beta   90.00
_cell.angle_gamma   90.00
#
_symmetry.space_group_name_H-M   'P 1'
#
loop_
_entity.id
_entity.type
_entity.pdbx_description
1 polymer ?
#
loop_
_entity_poly.entity_id
_entity_poly.type
_entity_poly.pdbx_seq_one_letter_code
_entity_poly.pdbx_strand_id
1 'polypeptide(L)'
;MLAPEGWPFVFGGAAFAIVVALLWPRGIPLAALGLLFALFSLWFFRNPDRTPPPGPGVIVSPADGRIVYAGECPPGRYAAQPGKKISVFMSPLDVHVNRAPVTGRVSSVRYHKGAFHVASVDKASLMNEQNGVT
;
A
#
# COMPACT_ATOMS: atom_id res chain seq x y z
N MET A 1 0.04 15.16 0.28
CA MET A 1 -0.49 14.96 -1.09
C MET A 1 -1.42 13.73 -1.10
N LEU A 2 -2.19 13.49 -2.16
CA LEU A 2 -3.02 12.26 -2.32
C LEU A 2 -2.39 11.39 -3.40
N ALA A 3 -2.44 10.06 -3.26
CA ALA A 3 -2.05 9.15 -4.32
C ALA A 3 -2.99 9.33 -5.54
N PRO A 4 -2.47 9.46 -6.78
CA PRO A 4 -3.29 9.64 -7.98
C PRO A 4 -4.38 8.58 -8.14
N GLU A 5 -4.09 7.35 -7.71
CA GLU A 5 -4.98 6.19 -7.77
C GLU A 5 -6.18 6.32 -6.83
N GLY A 6 -6.15 7.23 -5.85
CA GLY A 6 -7.26 7.48 -4.93
C GLY A 6 -8.39 8.31 -5.53
N TRP A 7 -8.10 9.17 -6.51
CA TRP A 7 -9.09 10.10 -7.07
C TRP A 7 -10.34 9.43 -7.66
N PRO A 8 -10.23 8.32 -8.43
CA PRO A 8 -11.42 7.63 -8.94
C PRO A 8 -12.38 7.18 -7.82
N PHE A 9 -11.85 6.73 -6.69
CA PHE A 9 -12.67 6.27 -5.56
C PHE A 9 -13.34 7.43 -4.82
N VAL A 10 -12.61 8.53 -4.63
CA VAL A 10 -13.13 9.75 -4.01
C VAL A 10 -14.27 10.32 -4.85
N PHE A 11 -14.04 10.52 -6.16
CA PHE A 11 -15.07 11.06 -7.05
C PHE A 11 -16.23 10.09 -7.24
N GLY A 12 -15.98 8.78 -7.33
CA GLY A 12 -17.02 7.77 -7.41
C GLY A 12 -17.95 7.79 -6.19
N GLY A 13 -17.38 7.81 -4.98
CA GLY A 13 -18.16 7.90 -3.74
C GLY A 13 -18.94 9.21 -3.61
N ALA A 14 -18.32 10.34 -3.94
CA ALA A 14 -18.96 11.64 -3.89
C ALA A 14 -20.10 11.78 -4.92
N ALA A 15 -19.87 11.35 -6.17
CA ALA A 15 -20.88 11.36 -7.21
C ALA A 15 -22.07 10.47 -6.85
N PHE A 16 -21.81 9.27 -6.32
CA PHE A 16 -22.86 8.38 -5.82
C PHE A 16 -23.69 9.06 -4.72
N ALA A 17 -23.03 9.68 -3.73
CA ALA A 17 -23.71 10.39 -2.66
C ALA A 17 -24.62 11.51 -3.18
N ILE A 18 -24.12 12.32 -4.11
CA ILE A 18 -24.86 13.44 -4.72
C ILE A 18 -26.06 12.92 -5.51
N VAL A 19 -25.87 11.93 -6.38
CA VAL A 19 -26.95 11.36 -7.21
C VAL A 19 -28.07 10.79 -6.35
N VAL A 20 -27.74 10.03 -5.30
CA VAL A 20 -28.74 9.45 -4.40
C VAL A 20 -29.48 10.55 -3.64
N ALA A 21 -28.76 11.55 -3.11
CA ALA A 21 -29.37 12.64 -2.35
C ALA A 21 -30.34 13.49 -3.21
N LEU A 22 -30.00 13.71 -4.49
CA LEU A 22 -30.82 14.52 -5.41
C LEU A 22 -32.03 13.76 -5.95
N LEU A 23 -31.86 12.50 -6.37
CA LEU A 23 -32.92 11.73 -7.04
C LEU A 23 -33.85 11.02 -6.06
N TRP A 24 -33.39 10.74 -4.83
CA TRP A 24 -34.14 9.99 -3.84
C TRP A 24 -33.92 10.55 -2.43
N PRO A 25 -34.68 11.59 -2.01
CA PRO A 25 -34.51 12.25 -0.71
C PRO A 25 -34.68 11.31 0.50
N ARG A 26 -35.42 10.21 0.36
CA ARG A 26 -35.53 9.17 1.42
C ARG A 26 -34.26 8.31 1.55
N GLY A 27 -33.26 8.54 0.70
CA GLY A 27 -32.04 7.75 0.55
C GLY A 27 -30.84 8.42 1.19
N ILE A 28 -31.07 9.45 2.00
CA ILE A 28 -30.03 10.14 2.78
C ILE A 28 -29.11 9.15 3.51
N PRO A 29 -29.58 8.05 4.14
CA PRO A 29 -28.67 7.07 4.74
C PRO A 29 -27.70 6.43 3.74
N LEU A 30 -28.17 6.14 2.53
CA LEU A 30 -27.34 5.56 1.47
C LEU A 30 -26.40 6.60 0.86
N ALA A 31 -26.85 7.84 0.69
CA ALA A 31 -25.98 8.95 0.29
C ALA A 31 -24.86 9.19 1.32
N ALA A 32 -25.17 9.10 2.62
CA ALA A 32 -24.20 9.22 3.69
C ALA A 32 -23.13 8.12 3.63
N LEU A 33 -23.50 6.89 3.25
CA LEU A 33 -22.53 5.81 3.04
C LEU A 33 -21.56 6.11 1.88
N GLY A 34 -22.07 6.67 0.78
CA GLY A 34 -21.23 7.12 -0.34
C GLY A 34 -20.25 8.22 0.05
N LEU A 35 -20.73 9.19 0.84
CA LEU A 35 -19.90 10.27 1.35
C LEU A 35 -18.84 9.74 2.32
N LEU A 36 -19.22 8.84 3.25
CA LEU A 36 -18.29 8.19 4.17
C LEU A 36 -17.21 7.42 3.42
N PHE A 37 -17.57 6.71 2.35
CA PHE A 37 -16.61 6.02 1.49
C PHE A 37 -15.65 6.98 0.78
N ALA A 38 -16.13 8.13 0.29
CA ALA A 38 -15.28 9.14 -0.30
C ALA A 38 -14.29 9.73 0.72
N LEU A 39 -14.76 10.04 1.94
CA LEU A 39 -13.93 10.52 3.05
C LEU A 39 -12.90 9.47 3.49
N PHE A 40 -13.32 8.20 3.59
CA PHE A 40 -12.41 7.10 3.88
C PHE A 40 -11.35 6.96 2.79
N SER A 41 -11.72 7.09 1.52
CA SER A 41 -10.78 7.03 0.39
C SER A 41 -9.75 8.16 0.46
N LEU A 42 -10.16 9.39 0.79
CA LEU A 42 -9.24 10.51 1.02
C LEU A 42 -8.21 10.19 2.11
N TRP A 43 -8.66 9.57 3.19
CA TRP A 43 -7.79 9.20 4.31
C TRP A 43 -6.89 7.99 4.01
N PHE A 44 -7.39 6.98 3.29
CA PHE A 44 -6.67 5.76 2.95
C PHE A 44 -5.57 6.01 1.91
N PHE A 45 -5.89 6.78 0.85
CA PHE A 45 -4.94 7.13 -0.23
C PHE A 45 -4.06 8.35 0.09
N ARG A 46 -3.99 8.77 1.35
CA ARG A 46 -3.14 9.88 1.78
C ARG A 46 -1.67 9.56 1.48
N ASN A 47 -0.96 10.55 0.98
CA ASN A 47 0.48 10.47 0.69
C ASN A 47 1.20 11.71 1.29
N PRO A 48 1.51 11.68 2.59
CA PRO A 48 2.22 12.79 3.24
C PRO A 48 3.66 12.91 2.73
N ASP A 49 4.16 14.15 2.70
CA ASP A 49 5.56 14.42 2.38
C ASP A 49 6.47 13.85 3.49
N ARG A 50 7.64 13.34 3.09
CA ARG A 50 8.60 12.69 3.99
C ARG A 50 9.98 13.26 3.73
N THR A 51 10.68 13.61 4.80
CA THR A 51 12.09 14.01 4.74
C THR A 51 12.94 12.84 5.26
N PRO A 52 13.69 12.14 4.38
CA PRO A 52 14.56 11.06 4.84
C PRO A 52 15.73 11.63 5.67
N PRO A 53 16.25 10.86 6.64
CA PRO A 53 17.45 11.23 7.39
C PRO A 53 18.65 11.45 6.43
N PRO A 54 19.46 12.50 6.64
CA PRO A 54 20.62 12.76 5.79
C PRO A 54 21.77 11.79 6.11
N GLY A 55 22.60 11.51 5.09
CA GLY A 55 23.83 10.75 5.25
C GLY A 55 24.05 9.73 4.13
N PRO A 56 25.32 9.46 3.74
CA PRO A 56 25.61 8.43 2.77
C PRO A 56 25.33 7.04 3.36
N GLY A 57 24.84 6.12 2.52
CA GLY A 57 24.62 4.72 2.91
C GLY A 57 23.43 4.47 3.86
N VAL A 58 22.57 5.47 4.09
CA VAL A 58 21.38 5.30 4.92
C VAL A 58 20.32 4.50 4.17
N ILE A 59 19.85 3.42 4.79
CA ILE A 59 18.72 2.62 4.33
C ILE A 59 17.49 3.06 5.14
N VAL A 60 16.45 3.51 4.47
CA VAL A 60 15.19 3.94 5.11
C VAL A 60 14.11 2.87 4.98
N SER A 61 13.08 2.94 5.82
CA SER A 61 11.92 2.06 5.66
C SER A 61 11.24 2.34 4.31
N PRO A 62 10.93 1.32 3.49
CA PRO A 62 10.24 1.50 2.22
C PRO A 62 8.77 1.86 2.39
N ALA A 63 8.17 1.56 3.55
CA ALA A 63 6.74 1.70 3.81
C ALA A 63 6.46 1.99 5.28
N ASP A 64 5.28 2.54 5.55
CA ASP A 64 4.71 2.61 6.90
C ASP A 64 4.18 1.24 7.31
N GLY A 65 4.33 0.88 8.59
CA GLY A 65 3.76 -0.35 9.12
C GLY A 65 4.61 -0.94 10.24
N ARG A 66 4.36 -2.21 10.51
CA ARG A 66 5.03 -2.97 11.57
C ARG A 66 6.04 -3.95 11.01
N ILE A 67 7.23 -4.02 11.59
CA ILE A 67 8.18 -5.10 11.29
C ILE A 67 7.59 -6.42 11.80
N VAL A 68 7.35 -7.36 10.88
CA VAL A 68 6.87 -8.72 11.19
C VAL A 68 7.98 -9.77 11.07
N TYR A 69 9.10 -9.42 10.45
CA TYR A 69 10.30 -10.26 10.39
C TYR A 69 11.54 -9.39 10.21
N ALA A 70 12.61 -9.70 10.93
CA ALA A 70 13.94 -9.14 10.72
C ALA A 70 14.99 -10.21 11.02
N GLY A 71 15.75 -10.62 10.01
CA GLY A 71 16.69 -11.74 10.17
C GLY A 71 17.39 -12.14 8.89
N GLU A 72 17.96 -13.33 8.89
CA GLU A 72 18.66 -13.90 7.73
C GLU A 72 17.69 -14.31 6.62
N CYS A 73 18.10 -14.08 5.38
CA CYS A 73 17.40 -14.50 4.19
C CYS A 73 18.30 -15.49 3.46
N PRO A 74 17.93 -16.77 3.34
CA PRO A 74 18.66 -17.69 2.48
C PRO A 74 18.55 -17.26 1.01
N PRO A 75 19.42 -17.76 0.12
CA PRO A 75 19.26 -17.62 -1.31
C PRO A 75 17.85 -18.00 -1.74
N GLY A 76 17.28 -17.24 -2.66
CA GLY A 76 15.90 -17.47 -3.09
C GLY A 76 15.53 -16.67 -4.33
N ARG A 77 14.21 -16.50 -4.51
CA ARG A 77 13.59 -15.96 -5.73
C ARG A 77 14.17 -14.60 -6.18
N TYR A 78 14.58 -13.75 -5.23
CA TYR A 78 15.02 -12.38 -5.50
C TYR A 78 16.49 -12.10 -5.18
N ALA A 79 17.16 -12.98 -4.44
CA ALA A 79 18.57 -12.81 -4.07
C ALA A 79 19.30 -14.15 -4.23
N ALA A 80 20.34 -14.18 -5.07
CA ALA A 80 21.15 -15.38 -5.32
C ALA A 80 22.09 -15.72 -4.15
N GLN A 81 22.44 -14.74 -3.32
CA GLN A 81 23.28 -14.92 -2.14
C GLN A 81 22.45 -14.74 -0.86
N PRO A 82 22.86 -15.38 0.25
CA PRO A 82 22.24 -15.11 1.54
C PRO A 82 22.43 -13.64 1.92
N GLY A 83 21.46 -13.10 2.65
CA GLY A 83 21.47 -11.70 3.07
C GLY A 83 20.61 -11.45 4.30
N LYS A 84 20.30 -10.18 4.56
CA LYS A 84 19.35 -9.78 5.61
C LYS A 84 18.01 -9.43 4.98
N LYS A 85 16.91 -9.87 5.59
CA LYS A 85 15.54 -9.53 5.20
C LYS A 85 14.83 -8.81 6.32
N ILE A 86 14.12 -7.76 5.94
CA ILE A 86 13.14 -7.07 6.78
C ILE A 86 11.79 -7.18 6.07
N SER A 87 10.77 -7.65 6.78
CA SER A 87 9.39 -7.67 6.29
C SER A 87 8.56 -6.66 7.07
N VAL A 88 7.91 -5.75 6.36
CA VAL A 88 7.01 -4.73 6.92
C VAL A 88 5.57 -5.09 6.53
N PHE A 89 4.69 -5.18 7.52
CA PHE A 89 3.26 -5.35 7.32
C PHE A 89 2.56 -3.99 7.42
N MET A 90 1.82 -3.64 6.36
CA MET A 90 1.02 -2.43 6.29
C MET A 90 -0.42 -2.77 6.67
N SER A 91 -0.90 -2.22 7.78
CA SER A 91 -2.30 -2.33 8.17
C SER A 91 -3.15 -1.38 7.34
N PRO A 92 -4.50 -1.56 7.27
CA PRO A 92 -5.41 -0.60 6.63
C PRO A 92 -5.31 0.84 7.15
N LEU A 93 -4.69 1.04 8.32
CA LEU A 93 -4.49 2.35 8.91
C LEU A 93 -3.20 3.04 8.47
N ASP A 94 -2.27 2.32 7.88
CA ASP A 94 -0.98 2.84 7.42
C ASP A 94 -1.09 3.53 6.05
N VAL A 95 -0.08 4.32 5.68
CA VAL A 95 0.02 4.90 4.34
C VAL A 95 0.41 3.82 3.35
N HIS A 96 -0.48 3.47 2.42
CA HIS A 96 -0.29 2.40 1.42
C HIS A 96 0.56 2.85 0.22
N VAL A 97 1.74 3.41 0.49
CA VAL A 97 2.69 3.85 -0.54
C VAL A 97 4.06 3.25 -0.25
N ASN A 98 4.54 2.42 -1.17
CA ASN A 98 5.90 1.87 -1.13
C ASN A 98 6.87 2.81 -1.86
N ARG A 99 8.00 3.11 -1.21
CA ARG A 99 9.08 3.94 -1.73
C ARG A 99 10.37 3.13 -1.83
N ALA A 100 11.31 3.60 -2.65
CA ALA A 100 12.64 3.01 -2.70
C ALA A 100 13.37 3.26 -1.35
N PRO A 101 13.84 2.21 -0.65
CA PRO A 101 14.53 2.36 0.64
C PRO A 101 15.97 2.86 0.50
N VAL A 102 16.52 2.83 -0.73
CA VAL A 102 17.88 3.25 -1.08
C VAL A 102 17.89 3.89 -2.47
N THR A 103 18.92 4.69 -2.74
CA THR A 103 19.20 5.15 -4.11
C THR A 103 19.79 4.01 -4.92
N GLY A 104 19.31 3.80 -6.14
CA GLY A 104 19.80 2.75 -7.02
C GLY A 104 19.11 2.77 -8.38
N ARG A 105 19.51 1.83 -9.24
CA ARG A 105 18.87 1.61 -10.53
C ARG A 105 18.07 0.32 -10.46
N VAL A 106 16.80 0.38 -10.85
CA VAL A 106 15.98 -0.82 -11.05
C VAL A 106 16.57 -1.64 -12.19
N SER A 107 16.99 -2.86 -11.88
CA SER A 107 17.55 -3.84 -12.80
C SER A 107 16.49 -4.79 -13.34
N SER A 108 15.48 -5.15 -12.52
CA SER A 108 14.39 -6.04 -12.96
C SER A 108 13.10 -5.80 -12.18
N VAL A 109 11.96 -6.05 -12.83
CA VAL A 109 10.64 -6.14 -12.21
C VAL A 109 10.03 -7.48 -12.59
N ARG A 110 9.73 -8.32 -11.59
CA ARG A 110 9.22 -9.68 -11.77
C ARG A 110 7.88 -9.84 -11.08
N TYR A 111 6.82 -9.89 -11.88
CA TYR A 111 5.48 -10.19 -11.42
C TYR A 111 5.31 -11.69 -11.19
N HIS A 112 4.70 -12.03 -10.05
CA HIS A 112 4.33 -13.39 -9.70
C HIS A 112 2.86 -13.42 -9.37
N LYS A 113 2.09 -14.07 -10.24
CA LYS A 113 0.68 -14.37 -9.98
C LYS A 113 0.57 -15.31 -8.78
N GLY A 114 -0.40 -15.05 -7.92
CA GLY A 114 -0.62 -15.84 -6.70
C GLY A 114 -2.06 -15.73 -6.19
N ALA A 115 -2.25 -16.10 -4.93
CA ALA A 115 -3.51 -16.01 -4.21
C ALA A 115 -3.70 -14.64 -3.52
N PHE A 116 -4.80 -14.49 -2.81
CA PHE A 116 -5.16 -13.28 -2.05
C PHE A 116 -5.48 -13.62 -0.58
N HIS A 117 -4.57 -14.36 0.07
CA HIS A 117 -4.68 -14.61 1.51
C HIS A 117 -4.45 -13.33 2.31
N VAL A 118 -4.97 -13.28 3.54
CA VAL A 118 -4.70 -12.15 4.44
C VAL A 118 -3.19 -12.05 4.67
N ALA A 119 -2.63 -10.86 4.41
CA ALA A 119 -1.18 -10.64 4.40
C ALA A 119 -0.49 -10.84 5.76
N SER A 120 -1.26 -10.94 6.84
CA SER A 120 -0.75 -11.24 8.19
C SER A 120 -0.55 -12.74 8.47
N VAL A 121 -1.03 -13.63 7.59
CA VAL A 121 -0.90 -15.08 7.76
C VAL A 121 0.49 -15.54 7.34
N ASP A 122 1.03 -16.54 8.05
CA ASP A 122 2.30 -17.17 7.69
C ASP A 122 2.25 -17.68 6.23
N LYS A 123 3.37 -17.55 5.51
CA LYS A 123 3.53 -17.89 4.07
C LYS A 123 2.73 -17.06 3.06
N ALA A 124 1.93 -16.07 3.48
CA ALA A 124 1.23 -15.17 2.55
C ALA A 124 2.22 -14.50 1.56
N SER A 125 3.41 -14.13 2.03
CA SER A 125 4.45 -13.53 1.18
C SER A 125 4.97 -14.42 0.04
N LEU A 126 4.80 -15.75 0.10
CA LEU A 126 5.22 -16.68 -0.95
C LEU A 126 4.07 -17.06 -1.88
N MET A 127 2.87 -17.18 -1.32
CA MET A 127 1.68 -17.67 -2.02
C MET A 127 0.89 -16.55 -2.69
N ASN A 128 0.91 -15.35 -2.11
CA ASN A 128 0.15 -14.24 -2.65
C ASN A 128 0.79 -13.68 -3.91
N GLU A 129 -0.06 -13.04 -4.69
CA GLU A 129 0.37 -12.21 -5.80
C GLU A 129 1.32 -11.12 -5.32
N GLN A 130 2.42 -10.93 -6.06
CA GLN A 130 3.47 -9.99 -5.67
C GLN A 130 4.31 -9.54 -6.85
N ASN A 131 4.98 -8.40 -6.67
CA ASN A 131 6.03 -7.91 -7.55
C ASN A 131 7.37 -7.91 -6.81
N GLY A 132 8.38 -8.53 -7.40
CA GLY A 132 9.77 -8.40 -6.97
C GLY A 132 10.48 -7.34 -7.80
N VAL A 133 11.07 -6.35 -7.14
CA VAL A 133 11.86 -5.29 -7.78
C VAL A 133 13.30 -5.42 -7.29
N THR A 134 14.25 -5.46 -8.22
CA THR A 134 15.70 -5.48 -7.94
C THR A 134 16.40 -4.40 -8.74
#